data_AF-A0A0W0X308-F1
#
_entry.id   AF-A0A0W0X308-F1
#
_cell.length_a   1.000
_cell.length_b   1.000
_cell.length_c   1.000
_cell.angle_alpha   90.00
_cell.angle_beta   90.00
_cell.angle_gamma   90.00
#
_symmetry.space_group_name_H-M   'P 1'
#
loop_
_entity.id
_entity.type
_entity.pdbx_description
1 polymer ?
#
loop_
_entity_poly.entity_id
_entity_poly.type
_entity_poly.pdbx_seq_one_letter_code
_entity_poly.pdbx_strand_id
1 'polypeptide(L)'
;MNVGKGFTLIEILLVIVLISIVAGIAGMILREGFRSYSAGKPIIAVAGKANIAADNLMREIQSAESLEVVSGSGLTFINQQGQTIVVDLNGTTLRRNVNGGGAQPLCTNVSSASFAYFNSGFASTGTASAVRFLTLSMTVIEGDIPYSLMASTVVRKTL
;
A
#
# COMPACT_ATOMS: atom_id res chain seq x y z
N MET A 1 -20.67 -10.88 67.00
CA MET A 1 -19.21 -11.07 66.91
C MET A 1 -18.90 -11.66 65.54
N ASN A 2 -18.31 -10.88 64.64
CA ASN A 2 -17.83 -11.39 63.36
C ASN A 2 -16.48 -12.06 63.61
N VAL A 3 -16.45 -13.40 63.64
CA VAL A 3 -15.20 -14.16 63.66
C VAL A 3 -14.53 -13.94 62.31
N GLY A 4 -13.42 -13.20 62.30
CA GLY A 4 -12.59 -13.06 61.10
C GLY A 4 -12.03 -14.43 60.73
N LYS A 5 -12.58 -15.05 59.69
CA LYS A 5 -12.06 -16.31 59.15
C LYS A 5 -10.74 -15.99 58.44
N GLY A 6 -9.62 -16.39 59.03
CA GLY A 6 -8.30 -16.31 58.40
C GLY A 6 -8.11 -17.43 57.36
N PHE A 7 -7.25 -17.19 56.37
CA PHE A 7 -6.89 -18.18 55.35
C PHE A 7 -5.89 -19.21 55.90
N THR A 8 -6.06 -20.47 55.54
CA THR A 8 -5.07 -21.51 55.89
C THR A 8 -3.84 -21.44 54.99
N LEU A 9 -2.67 -21.89 55.48
CA LEU A 9 -1.44 -21.96 54.67
C LEU A 9 -1.62 -22.83 53.42
N ILE A 10 -2.39 -23.93 53.54
CA ILE A 10 -2.67 -24.83 52.43
C ILE A 10 -3.57 -24.18 51.36
N GLU A 11 -4.54 -23.35 51.77
CA GLU A 11 -5.34 -22.57 50.81
C GLU A 11 -4.47 -21.57 50.04
N ILE A 12 -3.58 -20.86 50.72
CA ILE A 12 -2.69 -19.90 50.05
C ILE A 12 -1.73 -20.63 49.10
N LEU A 13 -1.22 -21.80 49.48
CA LEU A 13 -0.37 -22.61 48.61
C LEU A 13 -1.12 -23.12 47.38
N LEU A 14 -2.35 -23.62 47.55
CA LEU A 14 -3.20 -24.05 46.44
C LEU A 14 -3.52 -22.91 45.48
N VAL A 15 -3.84 -21.72 46.01
CA VAL A 15 -4.14 -20.54 45.20
C VAL A 15 -2.92 -20.13 44.35
N ILE A 16 -1.72 -20.11 44.92
CA ILE A 16 -0.50 -19.75 44.18
C ILE A 16 -0.22 -20.77 43.06
N VAL A 17 -0.40 -22.07 43.34
CA VAL A 17 -0.23 -23.12 42.33
C VAL A 17 -1.24 -22.94 41.20
N LEU A 18 -2.52 -22.74 41.53
CA LEU A 18 -3.57 -22.53 40.52
C LEU A 18 -3.33 -21.26 39.69
N ILE A 19 -2.90 -20.15 40.32
CA ILE A 19 -2.57 -18.92 39.60
C ILE A 19 -1.40 -19.14 38.64
N SER A 20 -0.36 -19.90 39.02
CA SER A 20 0.78 -20.14 38.13
C SER A 20 0.41 -20.97 36.89
N ILE A 21 -0.50 -21.95 37.03
CA ILE A 21 -1.04 -22.73 35.91
C ILE A 21 -1.83 -21.81 34.97
N VAL A 22 -2.75 -21.01 35.52
CA VAL A 22 -3.57 -20.06 34.74
C VAL A 22 -2.70 -19.01 34.06
N ALA A 23 -1.73 -18.44 34.77
CA ALA A 23 -0.80 -17.44 34.24
C ALA A 23 0.08 -18.02 33.12
N GLY A 24 0.50 -19.28 33.22
CA GLY A 24 1.26 -19.96 32.17
C GLY A 24 0.47 -20.07 30.87
N ILE A 25 -0.79 -20.53 30.95
CA ILE A 25 -1.68 -20.66 29.78
C ILE A 25 -1.99 -19.28 29.20
N ALA A 26 -2.37 -18.32 30.05
CA ALA A 26 -2.67 -16.95 29.63
C ALA A 26 -1.46 -16.28 28.96
N GLY A 27 -0.24 -16.51 29.48
CA GLY A 27 1.00 -15.99 28.92
C GLY A 27 1.28 -16.50 27.51
N MET A 28 0.98 -17.78 27.23
CA MET A 28 1.13 -18.34 25.88
C MET A 28 0.15 -17.71 24.88
N ILE A 29 -1.12 -17.59 25.27
CA ILE A 29 -2.16 -16.96 24.43
C ILE A 29 -1.80 -15.50 24.13
N LEU A 30 -1.38 -14.76 25.16
CA LEU A 30 -1.02 -13.36 25.02
C LEU A 30 0.20 -13.18 24.09
N ARG A 31 1.23 -14.02 24.24
CA ARG A 31 2.42 -14.00 23.38
C ARG A 31 2.08 -14.22 21.91
N GLU A 32 1.18 -15.16 21.62
CA GLU A 32 0.76 -15.44 20.25
C GLU A 32 -0.11 -14.32 19.67
N GLY A 33 -1.01 -13.76 20.49
CA GLY A 33 -1.80 -12.57 20.13
C GLY A 33 -0.93 -11.36 19.79
N PHE A 34 0.11 -11.09 20.60
CA PHE A 34 1.07 -10.02 20.32
C PHE A 34 1.87 -10.26 19.04
N ARG A 35 2.33 -11.49 18.79
CA ARG A 35 3.05 -11.84 17.55
C ARG A 35 2.19 -11.63 16.32
N SER A 36 0.93 -12.09 16.36
CA SER A 36 -0.04 -11.90 15.30
C SER A 36 -0.32 -10.42 15.03
N TYR A 37 -0.54 -9.63 16.09
CA TYR A 37 -0.76 -8.19 15.97
C TYR A 37 0.45 -7.44 15.39
N SER A 38 1.66 -7.75 15.87
CA SER A 38 2.90 -7.17 15.35
C SER A 38 3.18 -7.56 13.91
N ALA A 39 2.77 -8.76 13.46
CA ALA A 39 2.89 -9.19 12.07
C ALA A 39 1.86 -8.52 11.14
N GLY A 40 0.66 -8.20 11.64
CA GLY A 40 -0.41 -7.59 10.85
C GLY A 40 -0.27 -6.08 10.64
N LYS A 41 0.26 -5.34 11.63
CA LYS A 41 0.38 -3.87 11.56
C LYS A 41 1.18 -3.36 10.35
N PRO A 42 2.32 -3.96 9.96
CA PRO A 42 3.06 -3.53 8.78
C PRO A 42 2.29 -3.72 7.47
N ILE A 43 1.44 -4.75 7.36
CA ILE A 43 0.65 -5.02 6.13
C ILE A 43 -0.28 -3.86 5.82
N ILE A 44 -0.98 -3.33 6.84
CA ILE A 44 -1.90 -2.20 6.67
C ILE A 44 -1.14 -0.94 6.23
N ALA A 45 0.05 -0.69 6.81
CA ALA A 45 0.87 0.46 6.44
C ALA A 45 1.38 0.35 4.99
N VAL A 46 1.87 -0.82 4.57
CA VAL A 46 2.35 -1.10 3.21
C VAL A 46 1.21 -0.98 2.19
N ALA A 47 0.04 -1.54 2.51
CA ALA A 47 -1.14 -1.40 1.66
C ALA A 47 -1.58 0.07 1.55
N GLY A 48 -1.63 0.79 2.68
CA GLY A 48 -2.05 2.19 2.74
C GLY A 48 -1.19 3.09 1.86
N LYS A 49 0.14 3.02 1.98
CA LYS A 49 1.04 3.83 1.15
C LYS A 49 0.91 3.51 -0.35
N ALA A 50 0.72 2.23 -0.69
CA ALA A 50 0.60 1.80 -2.08
C ALA A 50 -0.72 2.26 -2.70
N ASN A 51 -1.84 2.10 -1.99
CA ASN A 51 -3.15 2.55 -2.44
C ASN A 51 -3.22 4.07 -2.57
N ILE A 52 -2.72 4.84 -1.58
CA ILE A 52 -2.71 6.32 -1.65
C ILE A 52 -1.89 6.81 -2.85
N ALA A 53 -0.72 6.21 -3.09
CA ALA A 53 0.11 6.57 -4.24
C ALA A 53 -0.61 6.27 -5.56
N ALA A 54 -1.23 5.10 -5.68
CA ALA A 54 -1.98 4.71 -6.86
C ALA A 54 -3.21 5.61 -7.10
N ASP A 55 -4.01 5.88 -6.06
CA ASP A 55 -5.20 6.71 -6.14
C ASP A 55 -4.88 8.15 -6.53
N ASN A 56 -3.84 8.73 -5.94
CA ASN A 56 -3.38 10.08 -6.28
C ASN A 56 -2.92 10.14 -7.75
N LEU A 57 -2.15 9.15 -8.19
CA LEU A 57 -1.68 9.06 -9.57
C LEU A 57 -2.83 8.85 -10.56
N MET A 58 -3.76 7.92 -10.28
CA MET A 58 -4.93 7.68 -11.13
C MET A 58 -5.81 8.91 -11.26
N ARG A 59 -6.00 9.66 -10.17
CA ARG A 59 -6.74 10.93 -10.17
C ARG A 59 -6.04 12.00 -11.00
N GLU A 60 -4.72 12.11 -10.88
CA GLU A 60 -3.95 13.07 -11.66
C GLU A 60 -4.02 12.75 -13.16
N ILE A 61 -3.83 11.47 -13.53
CA ILE A 61 -3.96 11.00 -14.93
C ILE A 61 -5.38 11.24 -15.47
N GLN A 62 -6.41 11.00 -14.66
CA GLN A 62 -7.79 11.27 -15.06
C GLN A 62 -8.01 12.75 -15.42
N SER A 63 -7.31 13.63 -14.72
CA SER A 63 -7.34 15.08 -14.96
C SER A 63 -6.39 15.55 -16.05
N ALA A 64 -5.56 14.68 -16.63
CA ALA A 64 -4.60 15.04 -17.67
C ALA A 64 -5.29 15.66 -18.91
N GLU A 65 -4.65 16.67 -19.49
CA GLU A 65 -5.10 17.27 -20.75
C GLU A 65 -4.68 16.43 -21.94
N SER A 66 -3.45 15.92 -21.93
CA SER A 66 -2.91 15.09 -23.00
C SER A 66 -1.88 14.11 -22.48
N LEU A 67 -1.75 12.96 -23.14
CA LEU A 67 -0.62 12.05 -22.94
C LEU A 67 0.38 12.30 -24.07
N GLU A 68 1.66 12.39 -23.72
CA GLU A 68 2.75 12.61 -24.69
C GLU A 68 3.53 11.32 -24.95
N VAL A 69 3.92 10.63 -23.88
CA VAL A 69 4.71 9.39 -23.93
C VAL A 69 4.00 8.32 -23.12
N VAL A 70 3.87 7.12 -23.68
CA VAL A 70 3.28 5.96 -23.01
C VAL A 70 4.20 4.76 -23.21
N SER A 71 4.50 4.04 -22.14
CA SER A 71 5.39 2.87 -22.17
C SER A 71 5.10 1.93 -21.00
N GLY A 72 5.47 0.66 -21.12
CA GLY A 72 5.24 -0.31 -20.03
C GLY A 72 5.88 0.10 -18.69
N SER A 73 6.92 0.93 -18.71
CA SER A 73 7.69 1.37 -17.54
C SER A 73 7.33 2.77 -17.02
N GLY A 74 6.45 3.50 -17.71
CA GLY A 74 6.13 4.88 -17.33
C GLY A 74 5.36 5.66 -18.39
N LEU A 75 4.92 6.86 -18.01
CA LEU A 75 4.23 7.79 -18.89
C LEU A 75 4.69 9.24 -18.71
N THR A 76 4.37 10.05 -19.71
CA THR A 76 4.47 11.51 -19.65
C THR A 76 3.15 12.11 -20.12
N PHE A 77 2.66 13.11 -19.38
CA PHE A 77 1.40 13.78 -19.67
C PHE A 77 1.44 15.25 -19.28
N ILE A 78 0.55 16.04 -19.89
CA ILE A 78 0.33 17.43 -19.52
C ILE A 78 -0.86 17.50 -18.57
N ASN A 79 -0.70 18.16 -17.42
CA ASN A 79 -1.79 18.39 -16.49
C ASN A 79 -2.59 19.67 -16.84
N GLN A 80 -3.68 19.93 -16.12
CA GLN A 80 -4.55 21.11 -16.34
C GLN A 80 -3.89 22.46 -16.08
N GLN A 81 -2.66 22.46 -15.55
CA GLN A 81 -1.87 23.65 -15.31
C GLN A 81 -0.81 23.85 -16.41
N GLY A 82 -0.83 23.04 -17.47
CA GLY A 82 0.16 23.06 -18.54
C GLY A 82 1.54 22.51 -18.13
N GLN A 83 1.62 21.77 -17.02
CA GLN A 83 2.88 21.19 -16.55
C GLN A 83 3.09 19.80 -17.15
N THR A 84 4.32 19.53 -17.58
CA THR A 84 4.75 18.19 -18.01
C THR A 84 5.06 17.34 -16.80
N ILE A 85 4.28 16.27 -16.63
CA ILE A 85 4.42 15.30 -15.56
C ILE A 85 5.02 14.01 -16.13
N VAL A 86 6.15 13.58 -15.57
CA VAL A 86 6.80 12.32 -15.91
C VAL A 86 6.67 11.36 -14.74
N VAL A 87 6.19 10.14 -15.00
CA VAL A 87 6.03 9.10 -14.00
C VAL A 87 6.76 7.86 -14.46
N ASP A 88 7.71 7.40 -13.64
CA ASP A 88 8.55 6.24 -13.92
C ASP A 88 8.93 5.51 -12.62
N LEU A 89 9.31 4.24 -12.75
CA LEU A 89 9.96 3.50 -11.68
C LEU A 89 11.48 3.66 -11.81
N ASN A 90 12.12 4.23 -10.80
CA ASN A 90 13.57 4.35 -10.73
C ASN A 90 14.11 3.57 -9.53
N GLY A 91 14.85 2.50 -9.82
CA GLY A 91 15.23 1.52 -8.80
C GLY A 91 13.98 0.96 -8.12
N THR A 92 13.83 1.23 -6.83
CA THR A 92 12.69 0.78 -6.01
C THR A 92 11.70 1.90 -5.67
N THR A 93 11.76 3.04 -6.37
CA THR A 93 10.93 4.21 -6.08
C THR A 93 10.12 4.58 -7.32
N LEU A 94 8.80 4.44 -7.21
CA LEU A 94 7.88 5.06 -8.16
C LEU A 94 7.92 6.56 -7.90
N ARG A 95 8.24 7.35 -8.91
CA ARG A 95 8.47 8.79 -8.77
C ARG A 95 7.67 9.58 -9.79
N ARG A 96 7.51 10.85 -9.47
CA ARG A 96 6.84 11.87 -10.28
C ARG A 96 7.78 13.05 -10.45
N ASN A 97 8.01 13.49 -11.67
CA ASN A 97 8.75 14.70 -11.97
C ASN A 97 7.84 15.75 -12.63
N VAL A 98 8.00 17.02 -12.28
CA VAL A 98 7.25 18.15 -12.83
C VAL A 98 8.21 19.05 -13.58
N ASN A 99 7.96 19.31 -14.86
CA ASN A 99 8.71 20.24 -15.70
C ASN A 99 10.24 20.01 -15.67
N GLY A 100 10.66 18.74 -15.56
CA GLY A 100 12.09 18.38 -15.48
C GLY A 100 12.79 18.80 -14.18
N GLY A 101 12.05 19.18 -13.14
CA GLY A 101 12.58 19.50 -11.83
C GLY A 101 13.06 18.29 -11.01
N GLY A 102 13.08 18.45 -9.69
CA GLY A 102 13.45 17.37 -8.77
C GLY A 102 12.37 16.31 -8.68
N ALA A 103 12.72 15.05 -8.95
CA ALA A 103 11.76 13.95 -8.87
C ALA A 103 11.27 13.72 -7.43
N GLN A 104 9.95 13.71 -7.27
CA GLN A 104 9.26 13.48 -6.00
C GLN A 104 8.86 12.00 -5.88
N PRO A 105 9.19 11.32 -4.77
CA PRO A 105 8.78 9.93 -4.57
C PRO A 105 7.26 9.86 -4.36
N LEU A 106 6.58 9.01 -5.13
CA LEU A 106 5.17 8.65 -4.94
C LEU A 106 5.05 7.44 -4.01
N CYS A 107 5.86 6.41 -4.24
CA CYS A 107 5.89 5.20 -3.43
C CYS A 107 7.31 4.62 -3.42
N THR A 108 7.76 4.15 -2.25
CA THR A 108 9.07 3.50 -2.07
C THR A 108 8.91 2.01 -1.80
N ASN A 109 10.01 1.27 -1.99
CA ASN A 109 10.08 -0.18 -1.91
C ASN A 109 9.15 -0.88 -2.93
N VAL A 110 9.01 -0.26 -4.09
CA VAL A 110 8.30 -0.81 -5.24
C VAL A 110 9.21 -1.84 -5.90
N SER A 111 8.84 -3.11 -5.82
CA SER A 111 9.56 -4.20 -6.48
C SER A 111 9.23 -4.27 -7.98
N SER A 112 7.99 -3.93 -8.35
CA SER A 112 7.58 -3.83 -9.76
C SER A 112 6.49 -2.79 -9.93
N ALA A 113 6.54 -2.07 -11.04
CA ALA A 113 5.46 -1.20 -11.51
C ALA A 113 5.40 -1.32 -13.04
N SER A 114 4.19 -1.50 -13.56
CA SER A 114 3.97 -1.59 -15.00
C SER A 114 2.68 -0.87 -15.39
N PHE A 115 2.73 -0.24 -16.55
CA PHE A 115 1.62 0.50 -17.13
C PHE A 115 1.11 -0.21 -18.37
N ALA A 116 -0.21 -0.37 -18.46
CA ALA A 116 -0.90 -0.86 -19.63
C ALA A 116 -1.87 0.20 -20.14
N TYR A 117 -1.94 0.36 -21.46
CA TYR A 117 -2.73 1.38 -22.11
C TYR A 117 -3.65 0.75 -23.13
N PHE A 118 -4.90 1.21 -23.16
CA PHE A 118 -5.94 0.66 -24.02
C PHE A 118 -6.67 1.78 -24.75
N ASN A 119 -7.06 1.50 -26.00
CA ASN A 119 -7.87 2.41 -26.81
C ASN A 119 -9.37 2.30 -26.48
N SER A 120 -10.22 3.01 -27.23
CA SER A 120 -11.68 3.00 -27.03
C SER A 120 -12.33 1.63 -27.26
N GLY A 121 -11.67 0.72 -27.99
CA GLY A 121 -12.10 -0.66 -28.21
C GLY A 121 -11.48 -1.64 -27.22
N PHE A 122 -10.86 -1.17 -26.13
CA PHE A 122 -10.16 -1.98 -25.13
C PHE A 122 -8.97 -2.80 -25.67
N ALA A 123 -8.47 -2.48 -26.87
CA ALA A 123 -7.25 -3.08 -27.39
C ALA A 123 -6.03 -2.33 -26.87
N SER A 124 -4.95 -3.06 -26.58
CA SER A 124 -3.68 -2.46 -26.15
C SER A 124 -3.15 -1.50 -27.22
N THR A 125 -2.58 -0.37 -26.81
CA THR A 125 -2.03 0.63 -27.72
C THR A 125 -0.76 1.24 -27.18
N GLY A 126 0.22 1.49 -28.05
CA GLY A 126 1.41 2.29 -27.75
C GLY A 126 1.29 3.74 -28.22
N THR A 127 0.16 4.12 -28.82
CA THR A 127 -0.07 5.47 -29.35
C THR A 127 -0.76 6.33 -28.29
N ALA A 128 -0.05 7.32 -27.75
CA ALA A 128 -0.52 8.17 -26.65
C ALA A 128 -1.89 8.84 -26.91
N SER A 129 -2.12 9.38 -28.12
CA SER A 129 -3.38 10.02 -28.50
C SER A 129 -4.58 9.05 -28.60
N ALA A 130 -4.31 7.76 -28.77
CA ALA A 130 -5.33 6.71 -28.86
C ALA A 130 -5.74 6.14 -27.49
N VAL A 131 -4.99 6.42 -26.43
CA VAL A 131 -5.26 5.89 -25.08
C VAL A 131 -6.57 6.45 -24.52
N ARG A 132 -7.39 5.57 -23.96
CA ARG A 132 -8.66 5.87 -23.29
C ARG A 132 -8.74 5.27 -21.89
N PHE A 133 -8.09 4.12 -21.68
CA PHE A 133 -7.98 3.49 -20.38
C PHE A 133 -6.51 3.23 -20.08
N LEU A 134 -6.14 3.41 -18.82
CA LEU A 134 -4.81 3.16 -18.31
C LEU A 134 -4.91 2.28 -17.06
N THR A 135 -4.04 1.30 -16.95
CA THR A 135 -3.91 0.43 -15.78
C THR A 135 -2.48 0.48 -15.26
N LEU A 136 -2.33 0.72 -13.97
CA LEU A 136 -1.10 0.51 -13.21
C LEU A 136 -1.20 -0.82 -12.47
N SER A 137 -0.21 -1.69 -12.65
CA SER A 137 0.02 -2.85 -11.80
C SER A 137 1.29 -2.62 -10.99
N MET A 138 1.20 -2.66 -9.67
CA MET A 138 2.31 -2.33 -8.78
C MET A 138 2.44 -3.36 -7.65
N THR A 139 3.67 -3.76 -7.35
CA THR A 139 4.01 -4.57 -6.17
C THR A 139 4.99 -3.83 -5.29
N VAL A 140 4.65 -3.72 -4.01
CA VAL A 140 5.45 -3.09 -2.97
C VAL A 140 5.85 -4.16 -1.96
N ILE A 141 7.12 -4.19 -1.58
CA ILE A 141 7.66 -5.18 -0.64
C ILE A 141 8.37 -4.43 0.48
N GLU A 142 7.93 -4.61 1.72
CA GLU A 142 8.62 -4.05 2.89
C GLU A 142 8.95 -5.17 3.88
N GLY A 143 10.25 -5.47 4.05
CA GLY A 143 10.67 -6.74 4.65
C GLY A 143 10.20 -7.92 3.79
N ASP A 144 9.57 -8.90 4.41
CA ASP A 144 9.00 -10.08 3.74
C ASP A 144 7.50 -9.95 3.41
N ILE A 145 6.97 -8.72 3.41
CA ILE A 145 5.54 -8.46 3.22
C ILE A 145 5.31 -7.90 1.81
N PRO A 146 4.88 -8.74 0.85
CA PRO A 146 4.46 -8.26 -0.46
C PRO A 146 3.02 -7.73 -0.40
N TYR A 147 2.79 -6.61 -1.06
CA TYR A 147 1.46 -6.09 -1.36
C TYR A 147 1.40 -5.69 -2.83
N SER A 148 0.49 -6.32 -3.57
CA SER A 148 0.25 -6.02 -4.98
C SER A 148 -1.12 -5.38 -5.16
N LEU A 149 -1.19 -4.41 -6.05
CA LEU A 149 -2.43 -3.75 -6.44
C LEU A 149 -2.49 -3.53 -7.94
N MET A 150 -3.71 -3.42 -8.45
CA MET A 150 -4.01 -2.94 -9.78
C MET A 150 -4.96 -1.76 -9.66
N ALA A 151 -4.60 -0.62 -10.24
CA ALA A 151 -5.42 0.58 -10.28
C ALA A 151 -5.64 0.95 -11.75
N SER A 152 -6.87 1.34 -12.10
CA SER A 152 -7.20 1.72 -13.47
C SER A 152 -7.97 3.02 -13.50
N THR A 153 -7.76 3.81 -14.55
CA THR A 153 -8.46 5.08 -14.76
C THR A 153 -8.78 5.30 -16.23
N VAL A 154 -9.76 6.16 -16.47
CA VAL A 154 -10.09 6.67 -17.79
C VAL A 154 -9.27 7.93 -18.07
N VAL A 155 -8.83 8.10 -19.31
CA VAL A 155 -8.15 9.31 -19.76
C VAL A 155 -9.15 10.20 -20.46
N ARG A 156 -9.31 11.43 -19.97
CA ARG A 156 -10.20 12.41 -20.60
C ARG A 156 -9.64 12.79 -21.97
N LYS A 157 -10.45 12.69 -23.02
CA LYS A 157 -10.10 13.22 -24.34
C LYS A 157 -10.23 14.74 -24.30
N THR A 158 -9.16 15.47 -24.56
CA THR A 158 -9.26 16.85 -25.05
C THR A 158 -9.71 16.78 -26.51
N LEU A 159 -10.83 17.46 -26.79
CA LEU A 159 -11.49 17.48 -28.10
C LEU A 159 -10.63 18.17 -29.15
#